data_AF-A0A960B6I8-F1
#
_entry.id   AF-A0A960B6I8-F1
#
_cell.length_a   1.000
_cell.length_b   1.000
_cell.length_c   1.000
_cell.angle_alpha   90.00
_cell.angle_beta   90.00
_cell.angle_gamma   90.00
#
_symmetry.space_group_name_H-M   'P 1'
#
loop_
_entity.id
_entity.type
_entity.pdbx_description
1 polymer ?
#
loop_
_entity_poly.entity_id
_entity_poly.type
_entity_poly.pdbx_seq_one_letter_code
_entity_poly.pdbx_strand_id
1 'polypeptide(L)'
;MYDTDQYWVQAAPFRALVARLLDLTDLPWPLVARHAGVPPAVMHRLLHGRDGHARGRIPSDCARRLLAVDEAQLVRLARDRYR
;
A
#
# COMPACT_ATOMS: atom_id res chain seq x y z
N MET A 1 -3.69 16.53 -21.07
CA MET A 1 -2.64 15.52 -20.83
C MET A 1 -1.87 16.00 -19.61
N TYR A 2 -2.26 15.55 -18.41
CA TYR A 2 -1.65 16.06 -17.17
C TYR A 2 -0.30 15.39 -16.98
N ASP A 3 0.73 16.21 -16.88
CA ASP A 3 2.09 15.86 -16.51
C ASP A 3 2.06 14.92 -15.30
N THR A 4 2.36 13.65 -15.53
CA THR A 4 2.26 12.60 -14.50
C THR A 4 3.53 12.56 -13.65
N ASP A 5 4.48 13.49 -13.88
CA ASP A 5 5.85 13.40 -13.38
C ASP A 5 6.09 14.20 -12.08
N GLN A 6 5.16 15.07 -11.67
CA GLN A 6 5.50 16.10 -10.67
C GLN A 6 5.38 15.73 -9.18
N TYR A 7 4.85 14.56 -8.79
CA TYR A 7 4.66 14.30 -7.35
C TYR A 7 5.03 12.87 -6.96
N TRP A 8 6.33 12.61 -6.91
CA TRP A 8 6.88 11.43 -6.24
C TRP A 8 7.20 11.75 -4.78
N VAL A 9 6.75 10.93 -3.85
CA VAL A 9 7.00 11.11 -2.40
C VAL A 9 7.87 9.99 -1.85
N GLN A 10 8.51 10.23 -0.71
CA GLN A 10 9.34 9.23 -0.04
C GLN A 10 8.53 7.97 0.27
N ALA A 11 9.05 6.80 -0.10
CA ALA A 11 8.32 5.54 0.05
C ALA A 11 8.35 4.98 1.48
N ALA A 12 9.37 5.30 2.26
CA ALA A 12 9.61 4.68 3.57
C ALA A 12 8.42 4.81 4.56
N PRO A 13 7.77 5.98 4.72
CA PRO A 13 6.61 6.11 5.61
C PRO A 13 5.45 5.21 5.18
N PHE A 14 5.20 5.12 3.87
CA PHE A 14 4.11 4.31 3.33
C PHE A 14 4.42 2.82 3.39
N ARG A 15 5.69 2.42 3.27
CA ARG A 15 6.12 1.04 3.51
C ARG A 15 5.85 0.63 4.95
N ALA A 16 6.22 1.48 5.91
CA ALA A 16 5.97 1.23 7.34
C ALA A 16 4.47 1.16 7.65
N LEU A 17 3.67 2.05 7.06
CA LEU A 17 2.21 2.01 7.17
C LEU A 17 1.64 0.69 6.65
N VAL A 18 2.02 0.26 5.44
CA VAL A 18 1.51 -1.00 4.87
C VAL A 18 1.96 -2.18 5.71
N ALA A 19 3.22 -2.24 6.16
CA ALA A 19 3.70 -3.31 7.03
C ALA A 19 2.84 -3.41 8.30
N ARG A 20 2.58 -2.28 8.97
CA ARG A 20 1.69 -2.24 10.13
C ARG A 20 0.27 -2.73 9.81
N LEU A 21 -0.30 -2.36 8.66
CA LEU A 21 -1.64 -2.83 8.26
C LEU A 21 -1.67 -4.35 8.02
N LEU A 22 -0.61 -4.92 7.44
CA LEU A 22 -0.49 -6.36 7.24
C LEU A 22 -0.41 -7.08 8.60
N ASP A 23 0.46 -6.61 9.49
CA ASP A 23 0.62 -7.19 10.83
C ASP A 23 -0.66 -7.11 11.68
N LEU A 24 -1.45 -6.04 11.53
CA LEU A 24 -2.70 -5.87 12.27
C LEU A 24 -3.85 -6.75 11.78
N THR A 25 -3.82 -7.17 10.52
CA THR A 25 -4.99 -7.79 9.86
C THR A 25 -4.74 -9.21 9.40
N ASP A 26 -3.49 -9.67 9.36
CA ASP A 26 -3.05 -10.91 8.74
C ASP A 26 -3.53 -11.09 7.28
N LEU A 27 -3.97 -10.00 6.64
CA LEU A 27 -4.44 -10.03 5.27
C LEU A 27 -3.25 -10.13 4.31
N PRO A 28 -3.36 -10.92 3.22
CA PRO A 28 -2.34 -10.95 2.21
C PRO A 28 -2.26 -9.58 1.52
N TRP A 29 -1.05 -9.08 1.30
CA TRP A 29 -0.83 -7.74 0.72
C TRP A 29 -1.58 -7.44 -0.59
N PRO A 30 -1.88 -8.39 -1.48
CA PRO A 30 -2.69 -8.10 -2.67
C PRO A 30 -4.12 -7.67 -2.32
N LEU A 31 -4.71 -8.18 -1.23
CA LEU A 31 -6.03 -7.75 -0.76
C LEU A 31 -5.99 -6.34 -0.20
N VAL A 32 -4.98 -6.03 0.62
CA VAL A 32 -4.76 -4.67 1.13
C VAL A 32 -4.56 -3.68 -0.02
N ALA A 33 -3.79 -4.06 -1.06
CA ALA A 33 -3.62 -3.23 -2.25
C ALA A 33 -4.93 -2.93 -2.97
N ARG A 34 -5.77 -3.96 -3.18
CA ARG A 34 -7.08 -3.80 -3.81
C ARG A 34 -8.00 -2.91 -2.98
N HIS A 35 -8.04 -3.09 -1.66
CA HIS A 35 -8.87 -2.29 -0.78
C HIS A 35 -8.40 -0.84 -0.70
N ALA A 36 -7.09 -0.62 -0.67
CA ALA A 36 -6.49 0.71 -0.77
C ALA A 36 -6.62 1.34 -2.17
N GLY A 37 -7.10 0.62 -3.18
CA GLY A 37 -7.13 1.09 -4.56
C GLY A 37 -5.74 1.36 -5.15
N VAL A 38 -4.69 0.74 -4.61
CA VAL A 38 -3.31 0.89 -5.10
C VAL A 38 -3.01 -0.22 -6.11
N PRO A 39 -2.42 0.10 -7.29
CA PRO A 39 -2.05 -0.93 -8.25
C PRO A 39 -1.15 -2.01 -7.62
N PRO A 40 -1.45 -3.32 -7.79
CA PRO A 40 -0.68 -4.40 -7.17
C PRO A 40 0.82 -4.35 -7.47
N ALA A 41 1.20 -3.94 -8.69
CA ALA A 41 2.62 -3.77 -9.06
C ALA A 41 3.32 -2.67 -8.25
N VAL A 42 2.62 -1.60 -7.88
CA VAL A 42 3.17 -0.53 -7.03
C VAL A 42 3.30 -1.03 -5.59
N MET A 43 2.30 -1.72 -5.06
CA MET A 43 2.34 -2.31 -3.72
C MET A 43 3.47 -3.35 -3.60
N HIS A 44 3.58 -4.25 -4.57
CA HIS A 44 4.64 -5.26 -4.62
C HIS A 44 6.03 -4.61 -4.58
N ARG A 45 6.26 -3.59 -5.43
CA ARG A 45 7.54 -2.85 -5.45
C ARG A 45 7.77 -2.03 -4.18
N LEU A 46 6.72 -1.56 -3.52
CA LEU A 46 6.83 -0.84 -2.25
C LEU A 46 7.33 -1.76 -1.14
N LEU A 47 6.76 -2.96 -1.04
CA LEU A 47 7.06 -3.96 -0.01
C LEU A 47 8.36 -4.71 -0.27
N HIS A 48 8.57 -5.17 -1.49
CA HIS A 48 9.67 -6.08 -1.83
C HIS A 48 10.82 -5.39 -2.59
N GLY A 49 10.62 -4.14 -3.02
CA GLY A 49 11.59 -3.47 -3.88
C GLY A 49 11.67 -4.07 -5.29
N ARG A 50 12.80 -3.86 -5.93
CA ARG A 50 13.20 -4.48 -7.20
C ARG A 50 14.71 -4.75 -7.15
N ASP A 51 15.12 -5.96 -7.54
CA ASP A 51 16.54 -6.33 -7.66
C ASP A 51 17.36 -6.03 -6.37
N GLY A 52 16.78 -6.33 -5.20
CA GLY A 52 17.40 -6.08 -3.89
C GLY A 52 17.34 -4.63 -3.40
N HIS A 53 16.86 -3.70 -4.22
CA HIS A 53 16.72 -2.29 -3.85
C HIS A 53 15.27 -1.92 -3.54
N ALA A 54 15.04 -1.53 -2.30
CA ALA A 54 13.76 -0.96 -1.88
C ALA A 54 13.49 0.33 -2.67
N ARG A 55 12.28 0.48 -3.22
CA ARG A 55 11.92 1.68 -3.98
C ARG A 55 12.02 2.90 -3.06
N GLY A 56 12.79 3.93 -3.45
CA GLY A 56 12.96 5.15 -2.64
C GLY A 56 11.73 6.07 -2.68
N ARG A 57 10.95 6.03 -3.77
CA ARG A 57 9.77 6.88 -3.96
C ARG A 57 8.58 6.12 -4.54
N ILE A 58 7.38 6.63 -4.25
CA ILE A 58 6.12 6.18 -4.85
C ILE A 58 5.35 7.36 -5.45
N PRO A 59 4.44 7.11 -6.42
CA PRO A 59 3.54 8.16 -6.89
C PRO A 59 2.70 8.70 -5.73
N SER A 60 2.58 10.02 -5.63
CA SER A 60 1.79 10.70 -4.59
C SER A 60 0.32 10.27 -4.58
N ASP A 61 -0.25 9.94 -5.73
CA ASP A 61 -1.62 9.43 -5.78
C ASP A 61 -1.76 8.10 -5.04
N CYS A 62 -0.77 7.20 -5.19
CA CYS A 62 -0.72 5.95 -4.42
C CYS A 62 -0.52 6.24 -2.93
N ALA A 63 0.34 7.21 -2.58
CA ALA A 63 0.51 7.64 -1.19
C ALA A 63 -0.79 8.15 -0.56
N ARG A 64 -1.54 8.99 -1.28
CA ARG A 64 -2.83 9.52 -0.83
C ARG A 64 -3.85 8.41 -0.61
N ARG A 65 -3.90 7.45 -1.54
CA ARG A 65 -4.75 6.27 -1.43
C ARG A 65 -4.41 5.42 -0.20
N LEU A 66 -3.12 5.20 0.08
CA LEU A 66 -2.68 4.48 1.29
C LEU A 66 -3.06 5.21 2.59
N LEU A 67 -2.98 6.53 2.61
CA LEU A 67 -3.39 7.33 3.78
C LEU A 67 -4.91 7.38 3.97
N ALA A 68 -5.68 7.19 2.90
CA ALA A 68 -7.14 7.19 2.94
C ALA A 68 -7.74 5.81 3.30
N VAL A 69 -6.90 4.80 3.57
CA VAL A 69 -7.36 3.47 3.97
C VAL A 69 -8.06 3.55 5.33
N ASP A 70 -9.28 3.03 5.38
CA ASP A 70 -10.01 2.83 6.64
C ASP A 70 -9.54 1.53 7.31
N GLU A 71 -8.75 1.67 8.38
CA GLU A 71 -8.23 0.56 9.18
C GLU A 71 -9.36 -0.31 9.75
N ALA A 72 -10.48 0.28 10.17
CA ALA A 72 -11.60 -0.45 10.75
C ALA A 72 -12.30 -1.34 9.70
N GLN A 73 -12.39 -0.86 8.44
CA GLN A 73 -12.89 -1.69 7.34
C GLN A 73 -11.96 -2.87 7.04
N LEU A 74 -10.64 -2.66 7.06
CA LEU A 74 -9.68 -3.76 6.86
C LEU A 74 -9.76 -4.81 7.97
N VAL A 75 -9.88 -4.41 9.23
CA VAL A 75 -10.05 -5.35 10.36
C VAL A 75 -11.36 -6.14 10.24
N ARG A 76 -12.45 -5.50 9.80
CA ARG A 76 -13.71 -6.21 9.51
C ARG A 76 -13.54 -7.23 8.39
N LEU A 77 -12.88 -6.83 7.29
CA LEU A 77 -12.59 -7.72 6.16
C LEU A 77 -11.76 -8.94 6.57
N ALA A 78 -10.77 -8.75 7.46
CA ALA A 78 -9.97 -9.84 8.00
C ALA A 78 -10.83 -10.84 8.77
N ARG A 79 -11.71 -10.36 9.66
CA ARG A 79 -12.62 -11.22 10.44
C ARG A 79 -13.56 -12.03 9.56
N ASP A 80 -14.12 -11.40 8.52
CA ASP A 80 -15.07 -12.07 7.60
C ASP A 80 -14.40 -13.17 6.76
N ARG A 81 -13.07 -13.10 6.56
CA ARG A 81 -12.31 -14.09 5.79
C ARG A 81 -12.07 -15.41 6.55
N TYR A 82 -12.01 -15.37 7.87
CA TYR A 82 -11.70 -16.52 8.73
C TYR A 82 -12.91 -17.07 9.47
N ARG A 83 -14.11 -16.59 9.13
CA ARG A 83 -15.38 -17.12 9.63
C ARG A 83 -15.93 -18.16 8.66
#